data_AF-A0A967HEE6-F1
#
_entry.id   AF-A0A967HEE6-F1
#
_cell.length_a   1.000
_cell.length_b   1.000
_cell.length_c   1.000
_cell.angle_alpha   90.00
_cell.angle_beta   90.00
_cell.angle_gamma   90.00
#
_symmetry.space_group_name_H-M   'P 1'
#
loop_
_entity.id
_entity.type
_entity.pdbx_description
1 polymer ?
#
loop_
_entity_poly.entity_id
_entity_poly.type
_entity_poly.pdbx_seq_one_letter_code
_entity_poly.pdbx_strand_id
1 'polypeptide(L)' 'VGDVIVSLNGEPIDRSQELTARLARLRPGDRVTLGIVRYGDRRTVEVTLDQFDEAQAQPAVAAADRPRAEELLG' A
#
# COMPACT_ATOMS: atom_id res chain seq x y z
N VAL A 1 11.86 -1.42 -5.98
CA VAL A 1 11.77 -1.90 -4.57
C VAL A 1 10.60 -1.18 -3.94
N GLY A 2 9.66 -1.93 -3.37
CA GLY A 2 8.40 -1.39 -2.82
C GLY A 2 8.44 -1.15 -1.31
N ASP A 3 7.47 -0.39 -0.81
CA ASP A 3 7.21 -0.18 0.61
C ASP A 3 6.33 -1.31 1.15
N VAL A 4 6.66 -1.86 2.32
CA VAL A 4 5.86 -2.89 2.98
C VAL A 4 5.35 -2.35 4.31
N ILE A 5 4.03 -2.28 4.48
CA ILE A 5 3.41 -1.89 5.75
C ILE A 5 3.46 -3.09 6.70
N VAL A 6 4.02 -2.88 7.90
CA VAL A 6 4.21 -3.92 8.92
C VAL A 6 3.51 -3.63 10.23
N SER A 7 3.05 -2.39 10.45
CA SER A 7 2.24 -2.04 11.62
C SER A 7 1.34 -0.82 11.40
N LEU A 8 0.27 -0.75 12.17
CA LEU A 8 -0.65 0.39 12.25
C LEU A 8 -0.90 0.72 13.72
N ASN A 9 -0.67 1.99 14.09
CA ASN A 9 -0.79 2.50 15.46
C ASN A 9 0.00 1.68 16.48
N GLY A 10 1.18 1.19 16.08
CA GLY A 10 2.04 0.35 16.91
C GLY A 10 1.64 -1.12 16.96
N GLU A 11 0.51 -1.50 16.37
CA GLU A 11 0.06 -2.89 16.32
C GLU A 11 0.52 -3.56 15.02
N PRO A 12 1.18 -4.74 15.08
CA PRO A 12 1.68 -5.42 13.90
C PRO A 12 0.54 -5.84 12.97
N ILE A 13 0.81 -5.81 11.67
CA ILE A 13 -0.12 -6.26 10.64
C ILE A 13 0.58 -7.32 9.80
N ASP A 14 -0.02 -8.51 9.74
CA ASP A 14 0.51 -9.64 8.98
C ASP A 14 -0.14 -9.78 7.59
N ARG A 15 -1.37 -9.25 7.42
CA ARG A 15 -2.15 -9.38 6.17
C ARG A 15 -2.71 -8.06 5.68
N SER A 16 -2.73 -7.88 4.36
CA SER A 16 -3.30 -6.69 3.70
C SER A 16 -4.78 -6.47 4.03
N GLN A 17 -5.57 -7.54 4.12
CA GLN A 17 -7.00 -7.47 4.45
C GLN A 17 -7.24 -6.87 5.85
N GLU A 18 -6.34 -7.16 6.79
CA GLU A 18 -6.41 -6.64 8.14
C GLU A 18 -6.15 -5.13 8.18
N LEU A 19 -5.17 -4.65 7.41
CA LEU A 19 -4.92 -3.22 7.25
C LEU A 19 -6.18 -2.52 6.73
N THR A 20 -6.76 -3.00 5.63
CA THR A 20 -7.97 -2.37 5.06
C THR A 20 -9.14 -2.40 6.04
N ALA A 21 -9.35 -3.51 6.75
CA ALA A 21 -10.42 -3.63 7.73
C ALA A 21 -10.24 -2.66 8.92
N ARG A 22 -8.99 -2.41 9.33
CA ARG A 22 -8.68 -1.43 10.39
C ARG A 22 -8.87 0.00 9.90
N LEU A 23 -8.38 0.32 8.70
CA LEU A 23 -8.57 1.64 8.08
C LEU A 23 -10.05 1.98 7.88
N ALA A 24 -10.87 1.00 7.49
CA ALA A 24 -12.31 1.18 7.30
C ALA A 24 -13.09 1.52 8.59
N ARG A 25 -12.49 1.30 9.77
CA ARG A 25 -13.09 1.64 11.07
C ARG A 25 -12.69 3.03 11.56
N LEU A 26 -11.67 3.63 10.94
CA LEU A 26 -11.17 4.95 11.28
C LEU A 26 -11.92 6.02 10.51
N ARG A 27 -11.88 7.25 11.00
CA ARG A 27 -12.55 8.38 10.36
C ARG A 27 -11.55 9.15 9.49
N PRO A 28 -12.00 9.70 8.36
CA PRO A 28 -11.23 10.75 7.68
C PRO A 28 -10.88 11.86 8.67
N GLY A 29 -9.63 12.31 8.65
CA GLY A 29 -9.05 13.26 9.59
C GLY A 29 -8.33 12.62 10.79
N ASP A 30 -8.47 11.31 11.02
CA ASP A 30 -7.74 10.63 12.09
C ASP A 30 -6.25 10.54 11.76
N ARG A 31 -5.40 10.79 12.77
CA ARG A 31 -3.96 10.56 12.65
C ARG A 31 -3.64 9.11 13.01
N VAL A 32 -2.92 8.44 12.13
CA VAL A 32 -2.41 7.09 12.36
C VAL A 32 -0.92 7.01 12.16
N THR A 33 -0.31 6.09 12.89
CA THR A 33 1.11 5.79 12.79
C THR A 33 1.29 4.51 11.99
N LEU A 34 1.90 4.60 10.81
CA LEU A 34 2.22 3.46 9.95
C LEU A 34 3.68 3.06 10.16
N GLY A 35 3.92 1.79 10.51
CA GLY A 35 5.24 1.20 10.39
C GLY A 35 5.42 0.64 8.99
N ILE A 36 6.45 1.09 8.29
CA ILE A 36 6.82 0.60 6.96
C ILE A 36 8.23 0.02 6.99
N VAL A 37 8.49 -0.95 6.12
CA VAL A 37 9.84 -1.40 5.77
C VAL A 37 10.12 -0.95 4.36
N ARG A 38 11.14 -0.11 4.20
CA ARG A 38 11.55 0.43 2.90
C ARG A 38 13.03 0.17 2.69
N TYR A 39 13.37 -0.55 1.62
CA TYR A 39 14.74 -1.01 1.35
C TYR A 39 15.38 -1.85 2.47
N GLY A 40 14.56 -2.50 3.32
CA GLY A 40 15.03 -3.28 4.47
C GLY A 40 15.06 -2.50 5.79
N ASP A 41 14.97 -1.17 5.75
CA ASP A 41 14.92 -0.34 6.94
C ASP A 41 13.49 -0.16 7.44
N ARG A 42 13.28 -0.38 8.75
CA ARG A 42 11.99 -0.11 9.40
C ARG A 42 11.89 1.38 9.71
N ARG A 43 10.81 2.01 9.27
CA ARG A 43 10.49 3.41 9.48
C ARG A 43 9.07 3.54 10.03
N THR A 44 8.86 4.58 10.81
CA THR A 44 7.55 4.91 11.35
C THR A 44 7.14 6.26 10.75
N VAL A 45 5.94 6.31 10.17
CA VAL A 45 5.42 7.49 9.49
C VAL A 45 4.05 7.81 10.08
N GLU A 46 3.87 9.04 10.54
CA GLU A 46 2.56 9.54 10.95
C GLU A 46 1.85 10.09 9.72
N VAL A 47 0.63 9.62 9.47
CA VAL A 47 -0.21 10.07 8.35
C VAL A 47 -1.60 10.42 8.86
N THR A 48 -2.23 11.39 8.22
CA THR A 48 -3.64 11.70 8.44
C THR A 48 -4.46 10.94 7.41
N LEU A 49 -5.48 10.20 7.83
CA LEU A 49 -6.41 9.58 6.89
C LEU A 49 -7.20 10.66 6.17
N ASP A 50 -7.31 10.53 4.86
CA ASP A 50 -8.22 11.34 4.07
C ASP A 50 -9.45 10.52 3.64
N GLN A 51 -10.41 11.17 3.00
CA GLN A 51 -11.58 10.46 2.51
C GLN A 51 -11.17 9.53 1.37
N PHE A 52 -11.64 8.28 1.42
CA PHE A 52 -11.42 7.35 0.32
C PHE A 52 -12.30 7.77 -0.86
N ASP A 53 -11.72 8.50 -1.81
CA ASP A 53 -12.38 8.86 -3.06
C ASP A 53 -12.11 7.74 -4.09
N GLU A 54 -13.13 6.95 -4.40
CA GLU A 54 -13.03 5.81 -5.32
C GLU A 54 -12.50 6.22 -6.71
N ALA A 55 -12.66 7.49 -7.11
CA ALA A 55 -12.12 8.01 -8.36
C ALA A 55 -10.58 8.16 -8.36
N GLN A 56 -9.93 8.15 -7.18
CA GLN A 56 -8.48 8.26 -7.02
C GLN A 56 -7.79 6.92 -6.74
N ALA A 57 -8.56 5.83 -6.59
CA ALA A 57 -8.02 4.49 -6.49
C ALA A 57 -7.40 4.07 -7.83
N GLN A 58 -6.14 4.47 -8.05
CA GLN A 58 -5.36 3.98 -9.19
C GLN A 58 -5.37 2.45 -9.15
N PRO A 59 -5.88 1.78 -10.20
CA PRO A 59 -5.83 0.33 -10.26
C PRO A 59 -4.36 -0.08 -10.29
N ALA A 60 -3.87 -0.62 -9.18
CA ALA A 60 -2.54 -1.18 -9.06
C ALA A 60 -2.45 -2.53 -9.80
N VAL A 61 -2.85 -2.60 -11.07
CA VAL A 61 -2.60 -3.71 -12.02
C VAL A 61 -3.02 -3.30 -13.44
N ALA A 62 -2.27 -2.43 -14.11
CA ALA A 62 -2.40 -2.25 -15.57
C ALA A 62 -1.10 -1.79 -16.24
N ALA A 63 0.06 -2.20 -15.73
CA ALA A 63 1.35 -1.91 -16.35
C ALA A 63 2.31 -3.10 -16.27
N ALA A 64 1.87 -4.25 -16.79
CA ALA A 64 2.76 -5.30 -17.28
C ALA A 64 2.08 -6.13 -18.37
N ASP A 65 1.31 -5.49 -19.26
CA ASP A 65 1.06 -6.05 -20.59
C ASP A 65 2.15 -5.47 -21.51
N ARG A 66 3.23 -6.24 -21.70
CA ARG A 66 4.04 -6.12 -22.91
C ARG A 66 3.85 -7.42 -23.67
N PRO A 67 3.16 -7.46 -24.81
CA PRO A 67 3.41 -8.53 -25.75
C PRO A 67 4.84 -8.33 -26.26
N ARG A 68 5.74 -9.26 -25.93
CA ARG A 68 7.02 -9.40 -26.63
C ARG A 68 6.73 -9.97 -28.01
N ALA A 69 6.17 -9.14 -28.89
CA ALA A 69 6.23 -9.37 -30.32
C ALA A 69 7.60 -8.88 -30.81
N GLU A 70 8.20 -9.67 -31.70
CA GLU A 70 9.50 -9.45 -32.32
C GLU A 70 10.72 -9.58 -31.40
N GLU A 71 11.30 -10.77 -31.42
CA GLU A 71 12.58 -11.03 -32.10
C GLU A 71 13.18 -12.27 -31.45
N LEU A 72 13.31 -13.36 -32.22
CA LEU A 72 14.42 -14.34 -32.22
C LEU A 72 14.00 -15.63 -32.97
N LEU A 73 14.43 -15.68 -34.24
CA LEU A 73 15.08 -16.82 -34.91
C LEU A 73 14.22 -17.97 -35.46
N GLY A 74 14.37 -18.20 -36.78
CA GLY A 74 14.38 -19.56 -37.36
C GLY A 74 13.55 -19.70 -38.61
#